data_AF-A0A846ZB79-F1
#
_entry.id   AF-A0A846ZB79-F1
#
_cell.length_a   1.000
_cell.length_b   1.000
_cell.length_c   1.000
_cell.angle_alpha   90.00
_cell.angle_beta   90.00
_cell.angle_gamma   90.00
#
_symmetry.space_group_name_H-M   'P 1'
#
loop_
_entity.id
_entity.type
_entity.pdbx_description
1 polymer ?
#
loop_
_entity_poly.entity_id
_entity_poly.type
_entity_poly.pdbx_seq_one_letter_code
_entity_poly.pdbx_strand_id
1 'polypeptide(L)' 'MTGIPRLGRIPILDVAPVVGCGRWPAKAVVGETVEVSATVFREGHEMLG' A
#
# COMPACT_ATOMS: atom_id res chain seq x y z
N MET A 1 22.71 1.95 -4.16
CA MET A 1 22.46 2.34 -2.77
C MET A 1 21.02 1.96 -2.42
N THR A 2 20.77 0.68 -2.14
CA THR A 2 19.42 0.21 -1.81
C THR A 2 19.22 0.44 -0.32
N GLY A 3 18.73 1.62 0.04
CA GLY A 3 18.18 1.81 1.38
C GLY A 3 17.00 0.86 1.51
N ILE A 4 17.04 -0.04 2.49
CA ILE A 4 15.85 -0.76 2.92
C ILE A 4 14.76 0.31 3.11
N PRO A 5 13.56 0.17 2.51
CA PRO A 5 12.47 1.09 2.78
C PRO A 5 12.38 1.28 4.30
N ARG A 6 12.14 2.50 4.79
CA ARG A 6 11.89 2.69 6.22
C ARG A 6 10.56 2.01 6.55
N LEU A 7 10.60 0.71 6.78
CA LEU A 7 9.45 -0.09 7.14
C LEU A 7 9.01 0.32 8.54
N GLY A 8 7.70 0.52 8.69
CA GLY A 8 7.09 0.61 10.00
C GLY A 8 7.16 -0.75 10.72
N ARG A 9 6.72 -0.77 11.99
CA ARG A 9 6.65 -2.03 12.77
C ARG A 9 5.79 -3.10 12.11
N ILE A 10 4.73 -2.70 11.41
CA ILE A 10 3.90 -3.57 10.58
C ILE A 10 4.18 -3.20 9.12
N PRO A 11 4.84 -4.07 8.34
CA PRO A 11 5.00 -3.85 6.90
C PRO A 11 3.67 -3.65 6.17
N ILE A 12 3.59 -2.53 5.43
CA ILE A 12 2.52 -2.21 4.49
C ILE A 12 3.20 -1.93 3.15
N LEU A 13 3.04 -2.85 2.21
CA LEU A 13 3.72 -2.85 0.91
C LEU A 13 2.70 -2.84 -0.23
N ASP A 14 3.18 -2.55 -1.43
CA ASP A 14 2.42 -2.68 -2.69
C ASP A 14 1.06 -1.99 -2.66
N VAL A 15 1.01 -0.78 -2.09
CA VAL A 15 -0.23 -0.01 -1.98
C VAL A 15 -0.75 0.35 -3.37
N ALA A 16 -2.02 0.08 -3.60
CA ALA A 16 -2.73 0.33 -4.85
C ALA A 16 -4.06 1.08 -4.60
N PRO A 17 -4.56 1.86 -5.58
CA PRO A 17 -4.04 2.03 -6.94
C PRO A 17 -2.84 2.99 -7.04
N VAL A 18 -1.86 2.63 -7.87
CA VAL A 18 -0.68 3.45 -8.18
C VAL A 18 -0.48 3.58 -9.69
N VAL A 19 -0.22 4.79 -10.19
CA VAL A 19 -0.04 5.06 -11.62
C VAL A 19 1.37 5.58 -11.89
N GLY A 20 2.07 4.91 -12.81
CA GLY A 20 3.45 5.28 -13.17
C GLY A 20 4.39 5.32 -11.96
N CYS A 21 4.30 4.33 -11.07
CA CYS A 21 5.09 4.27 -9.83
C CYS A 21 4.92 5.51 -8.92
N GLY A 22 3.71 6.07 -8.88
CA GLY A 22 3.37 7.25 -8.08
C GLY A 22 3.66 8.58 -8.77
N ARG A 23 4.18 8.55 -10.01
CA ARG A 23 4.42 9.76 -10.80
C ARG A 23 3.13 10.51 -11.14
N TRP A 24 2.03 9.78 -11.28
CA TRP A 24 0.74 10.35 -11.65
C TRP A 24 -0.34 9.97 -10.63
N PRO A 25 -1.33 10.85 -10.42
CA PRO A 25 -2.43 10.54 -9.51
C PRO A 25 -3.30 9.41 -10.08
N ALA A 26 -3.74 8.51 -9.21
CA ALA A 26 -4.93 7.71 -9.47
C ALA A 26 -6.14 8.65 -9.58
N LYS A 27 -7.14 8.26 -10.38
CA LYS A 27 -8.32 9.09 -10.67
C LYS A 27 -9.57 8.26 -10.48
N ALA A 28 -10.63 8.93 -10.05
CA ALA A 28 -11.98 8.40 -9.96
C ALA A 28 -12.98 9.56 -10.15
N VAL A 29 -14.25 9.23 -10.36
CA VAL A 29 -15.34 10.21 -10.46
C VAL A 29 -16.20 10.26 -9.19
N VAL A 30 -17.03 11.30 -9.06
CA VAL A 30 -17.94 11.43 -7.93
C VAL A 30 -18.94 10.27 -7.93
N GLY A 31 -19.06 9.59 -6.78
CA GLY A 31 -19.95 8.43 -6.60
C GLY A 31 -19.35 7.09 -7.01
N GLU A 32 -18.12 7.08 -7.55
CA GLU A 32 -17.40 5.85 -7.84
C GLU A 32 -16.78 5.26 -6.56
N THR A 33 -16.99 3.96 -6.34
CA THR A 33 -16.27 3.21 -5.31
C THR A 33 -14.91 2.81 -5.85
N VAL A 34 -13.85 3.21 -5.15
CA VAL A 34 -12.47 2.84 -5.49
C VAL A 34 -11.97 1.84 -4.47
N GLU A 35 -11.55 0.66 -4.93
CA GLU A 35 -10.86 -0.30 -4.07
C GLU A 35 -9.44 0.20 -3.78
N VAL A 36 -9.08 0.24 -2.49
CA VAL A 36 -7.72 0.53 -2.02
C VAL A 36 -7.18 -0.74 -1.37
N SER A 37 -6.01 -1.17 -1.78
CA SER A 37 -5.41 -2.43 -1.34
C SER A 37 -3.93 -2.29 -1.03
N ALA A 38 -3.42 -3.22 -0.22
CA ALA A 38 -2.01 -3.31 0.15
C ALA A 38 -1.67 -4.72 0.63
N THR A 39 -0.41 -5.09 0.53
CA THR A 39 0.15 -6.26 1.19
C THR A 39 0.51 -5.88 2.63
N VAL A 40 -0.22 -6.43 3.60
CA VAL A 40 -0.02 -6.11 5.03
C VAL A 40 0.32 -7.38 5.80
N PHE A 41 1.43 -7.36 6.55
CA PHE A 41 1.84 -8.48 7.38
C PHE A 41 2.66 -8.02 8.60
N ARG A 42 2.91 -8.94 9.54
CA ARG A 42 3.74 -8.74 10.73
C ARG A 42 4.58 -9.99 10.98
N GLU A 43 5.65 -9.88 11.76
CA GLU A 43 6.25 -11.07 12.36
C GLU A 43 5.33 -11.71 13.40
N GLY A 44 5.52 -13.02 13.62
CA GLY A 44 4.72 -13.82 14.54
C GLY A 44 3.53 -14.50 13.87
N HIS A 45 2.64 -15.07 14.69
CA HIS A 45 1.46 -15.84 14.25
C HIS A 45 0.14 -15.16 14.64
N GLU A 46 0.23 -14.03 15.32
CA GLU A 46 -0.92 -13.27 15.75
C GLU A 46 -1.63 -12.66 14.56
N MET A 47 -2.97 -12.64 14.65
CA MET A 47 -3.80 -12.02 13.64
C MET A 47 -3.56 -10.51 13.57
N LEU A 48 -3.68 -9.98 12.36
CA LEU A 48 -3.76 -8.56 12.07
C LEU A 48 -5.19 -8.21 11.70
N GLY A 49 -5.76 -7.17 12.30
CA GLY A 49 -7.01 -6.52 11.85
C GLY A 49 -8.28 -7.28 12.18
#